data_AF-A0A927LM49-F1
#
_entry.id   AF-A0A927LM49-F1
#
_cell.length_a   1.000
_cell.length_b   1.000
_cell.length_c   1.000
_cell.angle_alpha   90.00
_cell.angle_beta   90.00
_cell.angle_gamma   90.00
#
_symmetry.space_group_name_H-M   'P 1'
#
loop_
_entity.id
_entity.type
_entity.pdbx_description
1 polymer ?
#
loop_
_entity_poly.entity_id
_entity_poly.type
_entity_poly.pdbx_seq_one_letter_code
_entity_poly.pdbx_strand_id
1 'polypeptide(L)'
;MIFKVTLSKASLFALTLLTLLSCSKDEDEEKQVDNCCDFPVEGTCDNPENFVFVEKDNLINVEFEDAAFTTDWELVKTDKNSSGKGYMVWNGAQSLGTPGKGLTKFKIKVNNPGIYRFVWRSAIKTGTSGSDHNDSWLRFNDANDFYGEKTSGSIVYPGGSGKTPTPNGTSTDGWFKIYRSGNDLDFKWQASTSDNDSHNIFVKFTTAAEYTMEVSARSTGHAIDKFVLYKESEYTLEQATTSTVLSEIVCK
;
A
#
# COMPACT_ATOMS: atom_id res chain seq x y z
N MET A 1 48.57 8.06 -36.09
CA MET A 1 49.85 8.47 -36.73
C MET A 1 49.83 10.00 -36.76
N ILE A 2 50.68 10.79 -36.11
CA ILE A 2 52.10 10.67 -35.76
C ILE A 2 52.33 11.61 -34.55
N PHE A 3 53.09 11.14 -33.55
CA PHE A 3 53.66 11.92 -32.45
C PHE A 3 54.84 12.78 -32.93
N LYS A 4 54.97 14.00 -32.42
CA LYS A 4 56.21 14.81 -32.31
C LYS A 4 55.79 16.13 -31.63
N VAL A 5 56.46 16.70 -30.61
CA VAL A 5 57.90 16.98 -30.51
C VAL A 5 58.28 17.15 -29.03
N THR A 6 59.40 16.50 -28.69
CA THR A 6 60.30 16.66 -27.54
C THR A 6 60.91 18.06 -27.42
N LEU A 7 61.19 18.55 -26.20
CA LEU A 7 62.43 19.30 -25.97
C LEU A 7 63.01 19.02 -24.58
N SER A 8 64.33 18.88 -24.59
CA SER A 8 65.20 18.36 -23.54
C SER A 8 66.42 19.28 -23.42
N LYS A 9 67.06 19.23 -22.24
CA LYS A 9 68.39 19.73 -21.86
C LYS A 9 68.39 21.21 -21.40
N ALA A 10 69.13 21.61 -20.35
CA ALA A 10 70.42 21.11 -19.91
C ALA A 10 70.73 21.37 -18.41
N SER A 11 71.67 20.57 -17.90
CA SER A 11 72.44 20.62 -16.65
C SER A 11 73.18 21.96 -16.40
N LEU A 12 73.79 22.29 -15.25
CA LEU A 12 74.64 21.50 -14.33
C LEU A 12 75.00 22.31 -13.06
N PHE A 13 75.07 21.63 -11.91
CA PHE A 13 75.90 21.76 -10.69
C PHE A 13 76.23 23.11 -9.99
N ALA A 14 76.02 23.13 -8.66
CA ALA A 14 77.06 23.40 -7.65
C ALA A 14 76.66 22.82 -6.27
N LEU A 15 77.67 22.57 -5.43
CA LEU A 15 77.78 21.54 -4.39
C LEU A 15 77.72 22.12 -2.95
N THR A 16 77.23 21.30 -2.00
CA THR A 16 77.52 21.27 -0.52
C THR A 16 77.05 22.47 0.33
N LEU A 17 76.48 22.31 1.54
CA LEU A 17 77.12 21.71 2.73
C LEU A 17 76.17 21.69 3.98
N LEU A 18 76.39 20.72 4.89
CA LEU A 18 76.11 20.68 6.36
C LEU A 18 74.64 20.51 6.87
N THR A 19 74.22 19.30 7.25
CA THR A 19 74.19 18.64 8.61
C THR A 19 72.99 18.95 9.51
N LEU A 20 72.25 17.86 9.78
CA LEU A 20 71.60 17.40 11.02
C LEU A 20 70.59 18.33 11.71
N LEU A 21 69.34 17.86 11.79
CA LEU A 21 68.57 17.78 13.04
C LEU A 21 67.41 16.78 12.88
N SER A 22 67.24 15.99 13.94
CA SER A 22 66.41 14.81 14.08
C SER A 22 64.92 15.11 14.12
N CYS A 23 64.11 14.17 13.63
CA CYS A 23 62.65 14.11 13.79
C CYS A 23 62.22 14.11 15.27
N SER A 24 61.20 14.89 15.59
CA SER A 24 60.01 14.41 16.30
C SER A 24 58.80 15.00 15.58
N LYS A 25 57.89 14.14 15.13
CA LYS A 25 56.61 14.54 14.55
C LYS A 25 55.66 14.79 15.72
N ASP A 26 55.30 16.04 15.93
CA ASP A 26 54.08 16.39 16.65
C ASP A 26 53.11 16.92 15.59
N GLU A 27 51.97 16.23 15.45
CA GLU A 27 50.92 16.53 14.50
C GLU A 27 50.12 17.72 15.04
N ASP A 28 50.09 18.82 14.29
CA ASP A 28 49.35 20.03 14.63
C ASP A 28 47.84 19.77 14.57
N GLU A 29 47.16 20.09 15.68
CA GLU A 29 45.72 20.11 15.85
C GLU A 29 45.05 21.12 14.91
N GLU A 30 44.29 20.65 13.91
CA GLU A 30 43.30 21.48 13.24
C GLU A 30 42.02 21.56 14.08
N LYS A 31 41.70 22.79 14.46
CA LYS A 31 40.57 23.17 15.30
C LYS A 31 39.24 22.77 14.68
N GLN A 32 38.49 21.99 15.45
CA GLN A 32 37.09 21.65 15.21
C GLN A 32 36.24 22.93 15.22
N VAL A 33 35.69 23.29 14.06
CA VAL A 33 34.68 24.35 13.95
C VAL A 33 33.32 23.74 14.28
N ASP A 34 32.70 24.36 15.27
CA ASP A 34 31.36 24.18 15.79
C ASP A 34 30.30 24.04 14.68
N ASN A 35 29.46 23.02 14.74
CA ASN A 35 28.22 22.97 13.97
C ASN A 35 27.06 22.65 14.92
N CYS A 36 26.66 23.67 15.67
CA CYS A 36 25.45 23.73 16.48
C CYS A 36 24.22 23.84 15.56
N CYS A 37 23.88 22.75 14.87
CA CYS A 37 22.61 22.53 14.19
C CYS A 37 22.43 21.01 14.00
N ASP A 38 22.03 20.31 15.06
CA ASP A 38 21.40 18.99 14.93
C ASP A 38 20.03 19.23 14.26
N PHE A 39 20.01 19.27 12.93
CA PHE A 39 18.77 19.18 12.19
C PHE A 39 18.24 17.76 12.43
N PRO A 40 16.98 17.58 12.88
CA PRO A 40 16.40 16.25 12.91
C PRO A 40 16.50 15.71 11.49
N VAL A 41 17.19 14.59 11.32
CA VAL A 41 17.09 13.78 10.12
C VAL A 41 15.61 13.48 9.99
N GLU A 42 14.94 14.09 9.01
CA GLU A 42 13.58 13.68 8.64
C GLU A 42 13.65 12.17 8.40
N GLY A 43 13.02 11.41 9.30
CA GLY A 43 13.05 9.95 9.24
C GLY A 43 12.55 9.51 7.87
N THR A 44 13.37 8.70 7.19
CA THR A 44 13.02 8.20 5.87
C THR A 44 11.75 7.34 5.97
N CYS A 45 10.81 7.59 5.07
CA CYS A 45 9.51 6.93 5.01
C CYS A 45 9.66 5.51 4.42
N ASP A 46 10.37 4.63 5.13
CA ASP A 46 10.79 3.32 4.61
C ASP A 46 10.00 2.15 5.22
N ASN A 47 9.28 2.35 6.32
CA ASN A 47 8.47 1.32 6.95
C ASN A 47 6.99 1.44 6.55
N PRO A 48 6.43 0.47 5.78
CA PRO A 48 5.01 0.46 5.42
C PRO A 48 4.03 0.44 6.59
N GLU A 49 4.45 -0.01 7.78
CA GLU A 49 3.59 0.05 8.98
C GLU A 49 3.28 1.48 9.43
N ASN A 50 4.11 2.44 9.03
CA ASN A 50 3.96 3.86 9.37
C ASN A 50 3.27 4.65 8.26
N PHE A 51 2.93 4.03 7.13
CA PHE A 51 2.32 4.70 6.00
C PHE A 51 0.89 5.15 6.33
N VAL A 52 0.59 6.39 5.98
CA VAL A 52 -0.74 6.97 5.99
C VAL A 52 -1.06 7.46 4.58
N PHE A 53 -2.09 6.89 3.97
CA PHE A 53 -2.54 7.24 2.63
C PHE A 53 -3.51 8.42 2.70
N VAL A 54 -3.11 9.54 2.14
CA VAL A 54 -3.89 10.78 2.19
C VAL A 54 -4.90 10.83 1.05
N GLU A 55 -6.15 11.06 1.41
CA GLU A 55 -7.23 11.33 0.45
C GLU A 55 -6.92 12.59 -0.35
N LYS A 56 -7.05 12.50 -1.67
CA LYS A 56 -6.93 13.61 -2.60
C LYS A 56 -8.16 13.70 -3.48
N ASP A 57 -8.75 14.88 -3.56
CA ASP A 57 -9.90 15.17 -4.43
C ASP A 57 -11.11 14.24 -4.24
N ASN A 58 -11.38 13.72 -3.04
CA ASN A 58 -12.43 12.70 -2.77
C ASN A 58 -12.14 11.29 -3.29
N LEU A 59 -10.85 10.99 -3.55
CA LEU A 59 -10.34 9.69 -3.94
C LEU A 59 -9.20 9.27 -3.01
N ILE A 60 -9.26 8.02 -2.54
CA ILE A 60 -8.12 7.29 -2.01
C ILE A 60 -7.82 6.20 -3.04
N ASN A 61 -6.59 6.15 -3.56
CA ASN A 61 -6.16 5.21 -4.59
C ASN A 61 -4.79 4.66 -4.23
N VAL A 62 -4.72 3.37 -3.93
CA VAL A 62 -3.59 2.76 -3.23
C VAL A 62 -3.21 1.44 -3.89
N GLU A 63 -1.91 1.28 -4.15
CA GLU A 63 -1.30 -0.01 -4.52
C GLU A 63 -1.29 -0.92 -3.29
N PHE A 64 -1.80 -2.13 -3.43
CA PHE A 64 -2.07 -2.99 -2.28
C PHE A 64 -0.77 -3.47 -1.62
N GLU A 65 0.32 -3.61 -2.38
CA GLU A 65 1.63 -3.99 -1.86
C GLU A 65 2.34 -2.92 -1.02
N ASP A 66 1.81 -1.69 -0.93
CA ASP A 66 2.36 -0.63 -0.09
C ASP A 66 1.90 -0.74 1.38
N ALA A 67 1.78 -1.96 1.91
CA ALA A 67 1.47 -2.20 3.32
C ALA A 67 2.40 -3.26 3.91
N ALA A 68 2.33 -3.42 5.23
CA ALA A 68 2.99 -4.51 5.90
C ALA A 68 2.17 -5.80 5.76
N PHE A 69 2.86 -6.89 5.44
CA PHE A 69 2.24 -8.20 5.19
C PHE A 69 2.91 -9.30 6.01
N THR A 70 2.11 -10.31 6.36
CA THR A 70 2.61 -11.58 6.91
C THR A 70 3.19 -12.45 5.80
N THR A 71 4.03 -13.43 6.15
CA THR A 71 4.76 -14.28 5.19
C THR A 71 3.90 -15.01 4.16
N ASP A 72 2.67 -15.36 4.51
CA ASP A 72 1.77 -16.11 3.62
C ASP A 72 1.10 -15.23 2.54
N TRP A 73 1.18 -13.90 2.70
CA TRP A 73 0.90 -12.97 1.61
C TRP A 73 2.16 -12.79 0.79
N GLU A 74 2.14 -13.27 -0.45
CA GLU A 74 3.28 -13.22 -1.35
C GLU A 74 3.12 -12.06 -2.34
N LEU A 75 4.16 -11.23 -2.47
CA LEU A 75 4.26 -10.23 -3.52
C LEU A 75 4.70 -10.89 -4.83
N VAL A 76 3.81 -10.91 -5.81
CA VAL A 76 4.06 -11.46 -7.14
C VAL A 76 4.34 -10.32 -8.12
N LYS A 77 5.48 -10.38 -8.81
CA LYS A 77 5.98 -9.32 -9.72
C LYS A 77 5.93 -9.69 -11.20
N THR A 78 5.52 -10.91 -11.52
CA THR A 78 5.70 -11.53 -12.85
C THR A 78 4.52 -11.35 -13.79
N ASP A 79 3.40 -10.83 -13.30
CA ASP A 79 2.20 -10.60 -14.10
C ASP A 79 2.27 -9.22 -14.77
N LYS A 80 2.10 -9.17 -16.09
CA LYS A 80 2.13 -7.90 -16.84
C LYS A 80 0.85 -7.09 -16.65
N ASN A 81 -0.20 -7.71 -16.14
CA ASN A 81 -1.49 -7.08 -15.94
C ASN A 81 -1.64 -6.50 -14.52
N SER A 82 -0.65 -6.64 -13.63
CA SER A 82 -0.61 -5.91 -12.34
C SER A 82 -0.05 -4.50 -12.51
N SER A 83 -0.37 -3.61 -11.57
CA SER A 83 0.23 -2.28 -11.46
C SER A 83 1.40 -2.28 -10.49
N GLY A 84 1.90 -1.08 -10.17
CA GLY A 84 2.88 -0.87 -9.11
C GLY A 84 4.14 -1.74 -9.21
N LYS A 85 4.56 -2.27 -8.07
CA LYS A 85 5.66 -3.23 -7.89
C LYS A 85 5.18 -4.67 -8.07
N GLY A 86 3.88 -4.91 -8.15
CA GLY A 86 3.25 -6.22 -8.28
C GLY A 86 1.88 -6.24 -7.62
N TYR A 87 1.47 -7.42 -7.17
CA TYR A 87 0.22 -7.63 -6.43
C TYR A 87 0.44 -8.65 -5.32
N MET A 88 -0.43 -8.66 -4.32
CA MET A 88 -0.36 -9.63 -3.23
C MET A 88 -1.30 -10.80 -3.46
N VAL A 89 -0.82 -12.01 -3.25
CA VAL A 89 -1.62 -13.25 -3.25
C VAL A 89 -1.54 -13.93 -1.89
N TRP A 90 -2.69 -14.39 -1.40
CA TRP A 90 -2.72 -15.24 -0.22
C TRP A 90 -2.36 -16.69 -0.60
N ASN A 91 -1.20 -17.18 -0.17
CA ASN A 91 -0.74 -18.56 -0.38
C ASN A 91 -0.89 -19.44 0.87
N GLY A 92 -1.33 -18.88 2.00
CA GLY A 92 -1.63 -19.63 3.21
C GLY A 92 -2.95 -20.41 3.14
N ALA A 93 -3.32 -21.05 4.25
CA ALA A 93 -4.55 -21.84 4.35
C ALA A 93 -5.83 -21.00 4.24
N GLN A 94 -6.93 -21.64 3.83
CA GLN A 94 -8.27 -21.02 3.79
C GLN A 94 -8.71 -20.57 5.20
N SER A 95 -9.42 -19.45 5.28
CA SER A 95 -9.97 -18.89 6.52
C SER A 95 -11.44 -18.46 6.35
N LEU A 96 -12.27 -19.39 5.86
CA LEU A 96 -13.64 -19.13 5.37
C LEU A 96 -14.64 -18.64 6.43
N GLY A 97 -14.37 -18.84 7.72
CA GLY A 97 -15.24 -18.41 8.84
C GLY A 97 -14.49 -17.79 10.02
N THR A 98 -13.20 -17.51 9.85
CA THR A 98 -12.30 -17.04 10.93
C THR A 98 -11.50 -15.82 10.44
N PRO A 99 -12.14 -14.66 10.25
CA PRO A 99 -11.44 -13.46 9.81
C PRO A 99 -10.32 -13.04 10.76
N GLY A 100 -9.41 -12.20 10.29
CA GLY A 100 -8.26 -11.69 11.05
C GLY A 100 -6.97 -12.50 10.91
N LYS A 101 -6.95 -13.57 10.11
CA LYS A 101 -5.73 -14.31 9.74
C LYS A 101 -5.04 -13.65 8.55
N GLY A 102 -3.70 -13.56 8.58
CA GLY A 102 -2.96 -12.79 7.57
C GLY A 102 -3.40 -11.33 7.52
N LEU A 103 -3.55 -10.70 8.69
CA LEU A 103 -4.05 -9.34 8.82
C LEU A 103 -3.03 -8.34 8.22
N THR A 104 -3.51 -7.48 7.34
CA THR A 104 -2.82 -6.27 6.91
C THR A 104 -3.70 -5.05 7.18
N LYS A 105 -3.07 -3.90 7.38
CA LYS A 105 -3.74 -2.66 7.78
C LYS A 105 -3.27 -1.51 6.89
N PHE A 106 -4.21 -0.66 6.51
CA PHE A 106 -3.95 0.58 5.79
C PHE A 106 -4.50 1.73 6.63
N LYS A 107 -3.63 2.67 7.01
CA LYS A 107 -4.08 3.93 7.60
C LYS A 107 -4.44 4.89 6.49
N ILE A 108 -5.68 5.37 6.52
CA ILE A 108 -6.18 6.32 5.52
C ILE A 108 -6.50 7.64 6.20
N LYS A 109 -6.02 8.75 5.67
CA LYS A 109 -6.37 10.09 6.13
C LYS A 109 -7.48 10.64 5.24
N VAL A 110 -8.68 10.73 5.79
CA VAL A 110 -9.84 11.32 5.14
C VAL A 110 -9.88 12.81 5.50
N ASN A 111 -9.75 13.66 4.50
CA ASN A 111 -9.81 15.11 4.59
C ASN A 111 -11.24 15.63 4.37
N ASN A 112 -12.05 14.95 3.56
CA ASN A 112 -13.41 15.37 3.24
C ASN A 112 -14.44 14.34 3.75
N PRO A 113 -15.13 14.58 4.88
CA PRO A 113 -16.18 13.68 5.35
C PRO A 113 -17.24 13.35 4.27
N GLY A 114 -17.79 12.14 4.34
CA GLY A 114 -18.84 11.67 3.43
C GLY A 114 -18.92 10.15 3.37
N ILE A 115 -19.66 9.67 2.37
CA ILE A 115 -19.83 8.23 2.09
C ILE A 115 -18.97 7.89 0.88
N TYR A 116 -18.10 6.90 1.03
CA TYR A 116 -17.20 6.44 0.00
C TYR A 116 -17.59 5.02 -0.40
N ARG A 117 -17.60 4.75 -1.70
CA ARG A 117 -17.69 3.39 -2.24
C ARG A 117 -16.30 2.78 -2.29
N PHE A 118 -16.19 1.57 -1.76
CA PHE A 118 -14.98 0.74 -1.85
C PHE A 118 -15.06 -0.19 -3.05
N VAL A 119 -13.98 -0.26 -3.84
CA VAL A 119 -13.73 -1.34 -4.80
C VAL A 119 -12.25 -1.66 -4.83
N TRP A 120 -11.92 -2.93 -5.11
CA TRP A 120 -10.55 -3.34 -5.34
C TRP A 120 -10.38 -3.98 -6.71
N ARG A 121 -9.13 -4.05 -7.16
CA ARG A 121 -8.72 -4.79 -8.33
C ARG A 121 -8.17 -6.13 -7.87
N SER A 122 -8.89 -7.19 -8.22
CA SER A 122 -8.58 -8.54 -7.73
C SER A 122 -8.69 -9.59 -8.83
N ALA A 123 -7.97 -10.70 -8.64
CA ALA A 123 -7.90 -11.83 -9.55
C ALA A 123 -8.00 -13.16 -8.79
N ILE A 124 -8.33 -14.23 -9.50
CA ILE A 124 -8.38 -15.60 -9.00
C ILE A 124 -7.15 -16.33 -9.55
N LYS A 125 -6.21 -16.69 -8.67
CA LYS A 125 -4.96 -17.39 -9.05
C LYS A 125 -4.97 -18.88 -8.70
N THR A 126 -6.09 -19.40 -8.18
CA THR A 126 -6.27 -20.83 -7.91
C THR A 126 -7.67 -21.26 -8.33
N GLY A 127 -7.76 -22.37 -9.05
CA GLY A 127 -9.03 -22.88 -9.61
C GLY A 127 -9.22 -22.54 -11.09
N THR A 128 -10.42 -22.81 -11.59
CA THR A 128 -10.80 -22.65 -13.00
C THR A 128 -12.14 -21.93 -13.19
N SER A 129 -12.82 -21.57 -12.11
CA SER A 129 -14.14 -20.93 -12.13
C SER A 129 -14.15 -19.59 -11.40
N GLY A 130 -15.08 -18.71 -11.77
CA GLY A 130 -15.25 -17.40 -11.12
C GLY A 130 -15.70 -17.45 -9.65
N SER A 131 -16.13 -18.62 -9.17
CA SER A 131 -16.48 -18.87 -7.78
C SER A 131 -15.35 -19.52 -6.98
N ASP A 132 -14.26 -19.91 -7.64
CA ASP A 132 -13.11 -20.49 -6.94
C ASP A 132 -12.33 -19.36 -6.30
N HIS A 133 -12.10 -19.45 -4.99
CA HIS A 133 -11.13 -18.63 -4.27
C HIS A 133 -11.16 -17.12 -4.57
N ASN A 134 -12.35 -16.56 -4.64
CA ASN A 134 -12.61 -15.24 -5.23
C ASN A 134 -12.81 -14.12 -4.20
N ASP A 135 -12.33 -14.32 -2.96
CA ASP A 135 -12.64 -13.42 -1.86
C ASP A 135 -11.58 -13.31 -0.76
N SER A 136 -11.61 -12.15 -0.09
CA SER A 136 -10.89 -11.84 1.14
C SER A 136 -11.82 -11.11 2.12
N TRP A 137 -11.40 -10.99 3.38
CA TRP A 137 -12.16 -10.27 4.40
C TRP A 137 -11.79 -8.79 4.43
N LEU A 138 -12.79 -7.92 4.65
CA LEU A 138 -12.62 -6.47 4.80
C LEU A 138 -13.34 -5.96 6.06
N ARG A 139 -12.71 -5.03 6.78
CA ARG A 139 -13.30 -4.35 7.95
C ARG A 139 -12.84 -2.89 8.07
N PHE A 140 -13.76 -2.05 8.54
CA PHE A 140 -13.52 -0.67 8.96
C PHE A 140 -14.14 -0.47 10.34
N ASN A 141 -13.39 -0.80 11.40
CA ASN A 141 -13.95 -0.85 12.76
C ASN A 141 -14.01 0.54 13.45
N ASP A 142 -13.26 1.51 12.93
CA ASP A 142 -13.20 2.89 13.43
C ASP A 142 -13.95 3.90 12.54
N ALA A 143 -14.57 3.43 11.45
CA ALA A 143 -15.46 4.26 10.63
C ALA A 143 -16.82 4.50 11.31
N ASN A 144 -17.52 5.57 10.92
CA ASN A 144 -18.83 5.87 11.49
C ASN A 144 -19.93 4.93 10.98
N ASP A 145 -19.79 4.43 9.77
CA ASP A 145 -20.60 3.31 9.27
C ASP A 145 -19.84 2.49 8.23
N PHE A 146 -20.17 1.21 8.11
CA PHE A 146 -19.61 0.28 7.14
C PHE A 146 -20.67 -0.75 6.76
N TYR A 147 -21.08 -0.75 5.49
CA TYR A 147 -22.25 -1.49 5.04
C TYR A 147 -22.18 -1.87 3.56
N GLY A 148 -22.99 -2.86 3.18
CA GLY A 148 -23.28 -3.19 1.79
C GLY A 148 -24.59 -2.55 1.38
N GLU A 149 -24.67 -1.92 0.22
CA GLU A 149 -25.90 -1.34 -0.33
C GLU A 149 -26.11 -1.71 -1.81
N LYS A 150 -27.37 -1.95 -2.18
CA LYS A 150 -27.81 -2.10 -3.58
C LYS A 150 -28.34 -0.79 -4.12
N THR A 151 -28.37 -0.66 -5.45
CA THR A 151 -29.08 0.44 -6.13
C THR A 151 -30.56 0.52 -5.75
N SER A 152 -31.19 -0.57 -5.29
CA SER A 152 -32.55 -0.58 -4.77
C SER A 152 -32.69 -0.01 -3.35
N GLY A 153 -31.59 0.34 -2.67
CA GLY A 153 -31.57 0.81 -1.28
C GLY A 153 -31.59 -0.30 -0.23
N SER A 154 -31.52 -1.58 -0.63
CA SER A 154 -31.33 -2.67 0.32
C SER A 154 -29.94 -2.57 0.95
N ILE A 155 -29.88 -2.59 2.28
CA ILE A 155 -28.64 -2.47 3.06
C ILE A 155 -28.41 -3.76 3.86
N VAL A 156 -27.16 -4.19 3.95
CA VAL A 156 -26.67 -5.23 4.86
C VAL A 156 -25.48 -4.72 5.66
N TYR A 157 -25.29 -5.22 6.87
CA TYR A 157 -24.18 -4.86 7.75
C TYR A 157 -23.33 -6.09 8.09
N PRO A 158 -22.02 -5.95 8.37
CA PRO A 158 -21.22 -7.10 8.75
C PRO A 158 -21.79 -7.78 10.00
N GLY A 159 -21.80 -9.10 10.03
CA GLY A 159 -22.12 -9.87 11.22
C GLY A 159 -21.23 -9.44 12.40
N GLY A 160 -21.81 -9.40 13.60
CA GLY A 160 -21.10 -8.93 14.80
C GLY A 160 -20.94 -7.41 14.91
N SER A 161 -21.40 -6.61 13.93
CA SER A 161 -21.40 -5.13 14.03
C SER A 161 -22.47 -4.56 14.98
N GLY A 162 -23.41 -5.38 15.45
CA GLY A 162 -24.59 -4.95 16.19
C GLY A 162 -25.70 -4.34 15.32
N LYS A 163 -25.55 -4.36 13.99
CA LYS A 163 -26.54 -3.87 13.02
C LYS A 163 -27.10 -5.02 12.18
N THR A 164 -28.31 -4.84 11.66
CA THR A 164 -29.06 -5.83 10.88
C THR A 164 -29.79 -5.16 9.70
N PRO A 165 -30.08 -5.89 8.60
CA PRO A 165 -29.79 -7.31 8.37
C PRO A 165 -28.30 -7.58 8.10
N THR A 166 -27.87 -8.83 8.28
CA THR A 166 -26.52 -9.29 7.92
C THR A 166 -26.52 -9.89 6.51
N PRO A 167 -25.38 -9.91 5.79
CA PRO A 167 -25.29 -10.48 4.45
C PRO A 167 -25.55 -11.99 4.48
N ASN A 168 -26.00 -12.53 3.34
CA ASN A 168 -25.99 -13.98 3.13
C ASN A 168 -24.54 -14.50 3.09
N GLY A 169 -24.31 -15.66 3.69
CA GLY A 169 -22.99 -16.26 3.80
C GLY A 169 -22.27 -15.90 5.10
N THR A 170 -20.98 -16.22 5.16
CA THR A 170 -20.16 -16.04 6.38
C THR A 170 -19.80 -14.56 6.58
N SER A 171 -20.10 -14.02 7.76
CA SER A 171 -19.71 -12.69 8.22
C SER A 171 -19.77 -12.64 9.75
N THR A 172 -18.72 -12.15 10.41
CA THR A 172 -18.61 -12.08 11.89
C THR A 172 -17.63 -10.99 12.31
N ASP A 173 -17.71 -10.54 13.56
CA ASP A 173 -16.78 -9.58 14.19
C ASP A 173 -16.48 -8.30 13.39
N GLY A 174 -17.51 -7.78 12.69
CA GLY A 174 -17.42 -6.57 11.87
C GLY A 174 -16.84 -6.81 10.46
N TRP A 175 -16.55 -8.04 10.08
CA TRP A 175 -15.93 -8.38 8.79
C TRP A 175 -16.95 -8.74 7.72
N PHE A 176 -16.83 -8.13 6.54
CA PHE A 176 -17.48 -8.61 5.34
C PHE A 176 -16.58 -9.58 4.58
N LYS A 177 -17.20 -10.65 4.06
CA LYS A 177 -16.66 -11.36 2.91
C LYS A 177 -16.82 -10.45 1.69
N ILE A 178 -15.72 -10.08 1.05
CA ILE A 178 -15.72 -9.30 -0.17
C ILE A 178 -15.27 -10.19 -1.31
N TYR A 179 -16.14 -10.36 -2.30
CA TYR A 179 -15.90 -11.24 -3.44
C TYR A 179 -15.95 -10.47 -4.77
N ARG A 180 -15.32 -11.07 -5.79
CA ARG A 180 -15.52 -10.75 -7.21
C ARG A 180 -16.34 -11.85 -7.89
N SER A 181 -17.06 -11.52 -8.96
CA SER A 181 -17.84 -12.48 -9.74
C SER A 181 -17.45 -12.48 -11.22
N GLY A 182 -17.83 -13.56 -11.93
CA GLY A 182 -17.57 -13.75 -13.35
C GLY A 182 -16.37 -14.68 -13.62
N ASN A 183 -16.37 -15.31 -14.80
CA ASN A 183 -15.40 -16.33 -15.18
C ASN A 183 -14.09 -15.79 -15.79
N ASP A 184 -13.99 -14.46 -15.95
CA ASP A 184 -12.68 -13.86 -16.12
C ASP A 184 -11.92 -14.04 -14.80
N LEU A 185 -10.81 -14.78 -14.82
CA LEU A 185 -10.01 -15.05 -13.63
C LEU A 185 -8.93 -13.99 -13.42
N ASP A 186 -8.71 -13.13 -14.42
CA ASP A 186 -7.71 -12.07 -14.34
C ASP A 186 -8.25 -10.85 -13.59
N PHE A 187 -7.38 -9.85 -13.42
CA PHE A 187 -7.64 -8.66 -12.63
C PHE A 187 -8.85 -7.88 -13.12
N LYS A 188 -9.79 -7.71 -12.19
CA LYS A 188 -11.03 -6.98 -12.40
C LYS A 188 -11.31 -6.07 -11.22
N TRP A 189 -11.84 -4.88 -11.50
CA TRP A 189 -12.38 -3.98 -10.49
C TRP A 189 -13.77 -4.42 -10.06
N GLN A 190 -13.89 -4.91 -8.83
CA GLN A 190 -15.18 -5.24 -8.22
C GLN A 190 -15.00 -5.49 -6.72
N ALA A 191 -15.94 -5.02 -5.91
CA ALA A 191 -16.12 -5.50 -4.54
C ALA A 191 -17.61 -5.74 -4.31
N SER A 192 -17.96 -6.93 -3.84
CA SER A 192 -19.34 -7.31 -3.56
C SER A 192 -19.42 -8.14 -2.29
N THR A 193 -20.54 -8.05 -1.58
CA THR A 193 -20.86 -8.92 -0.44
C THR A 193 -22.28 -9.47 -0.56
N SER A 194 -22.67 -10.36 0.35
CA SER A 194 -23.95 -11.08 0.37
C SER A 194 -24.14 -12.10 -0.76
N ASP A 195 -24.06 -13.39 -0.41
CA ASP A 195 -24.18 -14.50 -1.35
C ASP A 195 -25.53 -14.54 -2.06
N ASN A 196 -25.47 -14.65 -3.39
CA ASN A 196 -26.63 -14.63 -4.30
C ASN A 196 -27.51 -13.37 -4.16
N ASP A 197 -26.99 -12.33 -3.51
CA ASP A 197 -27.76 -11.15 -3.15
C ASP A 197 -26.89 -9.89 -3.18
N SER A 198 -25.97 -9.81 -4.14
CA SER A 198 -24.85 -8.86 -4.22
C SER A 198 -25.17 -7.41 -3.78
N HIS A 199 -24.35 -6.89 -2.85
CA HIS A 199 -24.31 -5.49 -2.43
C HIS A 199 -22.96 -4.84 -2.72
N ASN A 200 -22.96 -3.56 -3.14
CA ASN A 200 -21.74 -2.74 -3.24
C ASN A 200 -21.30 -2.28 -1.86
N ILE A 201 -20.02 -2.00 -1.67
CA ILE A 201 -19.44 -1.73 -0.35
C ILE A 201 -19.30 -0.25 -0.12
N PHE A 202 -19.78 0.24 1.02
CA PHE A 202 -19.73 1.64 1.40
C PHE A 202 -19.19 1.83 2.81
N VAL A 203 -18.43 2.91 2.98
CA VAL A 203 -17.88 3.34 4.27
C VAL A 203 -18.25 4.81 4.47
N LYS A 204 -18.71 5.15 5.68
CA LYS A 204 -19.09 6.51 6.05
C LYS A 204 -18.10 7.08 7.05
N PHE A 205 -17.60 8.26 6.73
CA PHE A 205 -16.76 9.08 7.61
C PHE A 205 -17.48 10.41 7.87
N THR A 206 -17.76 10.74 9.13
CA THR A 206 -18.41 12.01 9.52
C THR A 206 -17.41 13.06 9.99
N THR A 207 -16.15 12.67 10.22
CA THR A 207 -15.08 13.55 10.69
C THR A 207 -13.84 13.43 9.80
N ALA A 208 -13.16 14.55 9.55
CA ALA A 208 -11.86 14.53 8.89
C ALA A 208 -10.84 13.99 9.90
N ALA A 209 -10.33 12.80 9.64
CA ALA A 209 -9.51 12.04 10.58
C ALA A 209 -8.77 10.92 9.85
N GLU A 210 -7.91 10.23 10.59
CA GLU A 210 -7.37 8.96 10.16
C GLU A 210 -8.27 7.80 10.57
N TYR A 211 -8.42 6.84 9.67
CA TYR A 211 -9.18 5.61 9.85
C TYR A 211 -8.33 4.40 9.47
N THR A 212 -8.80 3.21 9.83
CA THR A 212 -8.11 1.95 9.59
C THR A 212 -8.95 1.07 8.69
N MET A 213 -8.44 0.82 7.48
CA MET A 213 -8.90 -0.30 6.68
C MET A 213 -8.12 -1.54 7.10
N GLU A 214 -8.83 -2.62 7.40
CA GLU A 214 -8.24 -3.91 7.70
C GLU A 214 -8.64 -4.92 6.62
N VAL A 215 -7.65 -5.63 6.09
CA VAL A 215 -7.85 -6.74 5.17
C VAL A 215 -7.26 -7.99 5.79
N SER A 216 -7.98 -9.11 5.69
CA SER A 216 -7.45 -10.39 6.14
C SER A 216 -7.76 -11.49 5.15
N ALA A 217 -6.94 -12.53 5.15
CA ALA A 217 -7.05 -13.63 4.22
C ALA A 217 -8.34 -14.42 4.43
N ARG A 218 -9.01 -14.77 3.33
CA ARG A 218 -10.14 -15.72 3.34
C ARG A 218 -9.85 -16.88 2.41
N SER A 219 -9.68 -16.62 1.12
CA SER A 219 -9.43 -17.65 0.12
C SER A 219 -7.97 -17.72 -0.33
N THR A 220 -7.35 -18.90 -0.27
CA THR A 220 -6.03 -19.18 -0.90
C THR A 220 -6.12 -18.92 -2.40
N GLY A 221 -5.16 -18.19 -2.96
CA GLY A 221 -5.11 -17.84 -4.38
C GLY A 221 -5.89 -16.57 -4.74
N HIS A 222 -6.56 -15.92 -3.79
CA HIS A 222 -7.15 -14.62 -4.06
C HIS A 222 -6.04 -13.56 -4.13
N ALA A 223 -5.98 -12.85 -5.26
CA ALA A 223 -5.00 -11.82 -5.55
C ALA A 223 -5.62 -10.43 -5.42
N ILE A 224 -4.91 -9.47 -4.82
CA ILE A 224 -5.31 -8.07 -4.73
C ILE A 224 -4.15 -7.19 -5.19
N ASP A 225 -4.43 -6.29 -6.12
CA ASP A 225 -3.48 -5.41 -6.79
C ASP A 225 -3.64 -3.97 -6.31
N LYS A 226 -4.86 -3.43 -6.33
CA LYS A 226 -5.16 -2.07 -5.89
C LYS A 226 -6.49 -1.97 -5.19
N PHE A 227 -6.71 -0.90 -4.46
CA PHE A 227 -8.06 -0.49 -4.08
C PHE A 227 -8.28 1.00 -4.24
N VAL A 228 -9.56 1.36 -4.36
CA VAL A 228 -10.01 2.74 -4.27
C VAL A 228 -11.17 2.90 -3.30
N LEU A 229 -11.19 4.04 -2.62
CA LEU A 229 -12.38 4.60 -1.96
C LEU A 229 -12.70 5.92 -2.64
N TYR A 230 -13.94 6.08 -3.13
CA TYR A 230 -14.34 7.30 -3.82
C TYR A 230 -15.77 7.73 -3.50
N LYS A 231 -16.05 9.03 -3.55
CA LYS A 231 -17.43 9.53 -3.47
C LYS A 231 -18.13 9.39 -4.82
N GLU A 232 -19.26 8.71 -4.84
CA GLU A 232 -20.05 8.53 -6.07
C GLU A 232 -20.68 9.84 -6.58
N SER A 233 -20.73 10.91 -5.76
CA SER A 233 -21.12 12.25 -6.22
C SER A 233 -20.07 12.92 -7.09
N GLU A 234 -18.80 12.52 -6.98
CA GLU A 234 -17.65 13.15 -7.66
C GLU A 234 -17.06 12.27 -8.77
N TYR A 235 -17.12 10.94 -8.60
CA TYR A 235 -16.55 9.97 -9.54
C TYR A 235 -17.55 8.88 -9.91
N THR A 236 -17.59 8.55 -11.21
CA THR A 236 -18.07 7.24 -11.64
C THR A 236 -17.06 6.15 -11.27
N LEU A 237 -17.50 4.89 -11.27
CA LEU A 237 -16.61 3.74 -11.07
C LEU A 237 -15.44 3.75 -12.08
N GLU A 238 -15.72 4.06 -13.34
CA GLU A 238 -14.71 4.12 -14.40
C GLU A 238 -13.67 5.21 -14.12
N GLN A 239 -14.11 6.41 -13.75
CA GLN A 239 -13.19 7.51 -13.43
C GLN A 239 -12.32 7.19 -12.22
N ALA A 240 -12.89 6.62 -11.16
CA ALA A 240 -12.14 6.25 -9.96
C ALA A 240 -11.09 5.16 -10.24
N THR A 241 -11.45 4.14 -11.02
CA THR A 241 -10.61 2.95 -11.26
C THR A 241 -9.59 3.10 -12.40
N THR A 242 -9.75 4.12 -13.26
CA THR A 242 -8.77 4.48 -14.31
C THR A 242 -7.86 5.63 -13.89
N SER A 243 -8.07 6.22 -12.70
CA SER A 243 -7.20 7.26 -12.17
C SER A 243 -5.77 6.74 -11.99
N THR A 244 -4.82 7.48 -12.57
CA THR A 244 -3.38 7.26 -12.39
C THR A 244 -2.81 8.04 -11.20
N VAL A 245 -3.63 8.89 -10.56
CA VAL A 245 -3.23 9.67 -9.39
C VAL A 245 -3.39 8.77 -8.15
N LEU A 246 -2.27 8.39 -7.56
CA LEU A 246 -2.21 7.69 -6.28
C LEU A 246 -2.40 8.67 -5.11
N SER A 247 -2.88 8.13 -4.00
CA SER A 247 -2.83 8.82 -2.71
C SER A 247 -1.39 9.10 -2.31
N GLU A 248 -1.15 10.30 -1.77
CA GLU A 248 0.14 10.62 -1.16
C GLU A 248 0.35 9.75 0.08
N ILE A 249 1.58 9.26 0.24
CA ILE A 249 1.99 8.51 1.44
C ILE A 249 2.75 9.49 2.34
N VAL A 250 2.24 9.69 3.55
CA VAL A 250 2.96 10.36 4.63
C VAL A 250 3.30 9.34 5.71
N CYS A 251 4.43 9.54 6.39
CA CYS A 251 4.87 8.64 7.46
C CYS A 251 4.62 9.22 8.85
N LYS A 252 4.43 8.31 9.80
CA LYS A 252 4.38 8.59 11.24
C LYS A 252 5.62 8.11 11.98
#